data_AF-A0A846CXP1-F1
#
_entry.id   AF-A0A846CXP1-F1
#
_cell.length_a   1.000
_cell.length_b   1.000
_cell.length_c   1.000
_cell.angle_alpha   90.00
_cell.angle_beta   90.00
_cell.angle_gamma   90.00
#
_symmetry.space_group_name_H-M   'P 1'
#
loop_
_entity.id
_entity.type
_entity.pdbx_description
1 polymer ?
#
loop_
_entity_poly.entity_id
_entity_poly.type
_entity_poly.pdbx_seq_one_letter_code
_entity_poly.pdbx_strand_id
1 'polypeptide(L)'
;MRDANGNLIDLGKLCGISKQNSSGVITIPIKRRVYNTPVIDVTFNGKRTFEMVVDTGASVVTITPKMAKALGLKPEGTATMDTANGTVDVPLGRLASAAAGG
;
A
#
# COMPACT_ATOMS: atom_id res chain seq x y z
N MET A 1 21.99 -23.97 -17.37
CA MET A 1 22.59 -25.25 -17.83
C MET A 1 21.56 -25.99 -18.65
N ARG A 2 21.99 -26.82 -19.60
CA ARG A 2 21.09 -27.70 -20.37
C ARG A 2 21.48 -29.15 -20.14
N ASP A 3 20.53 -30.06 -20.16
CA ASP A 3 20.80 -31.49 -20.05
C ASP A 3 21.37 -32.04 -21.36
N ALA A 4 21.71 -33.33 -21.37
CA ALA A 4 22.23 -34.01 -22.56
C ALA A 4 21.23 -34.01 -23.74
N ASN A 5 19.96 -33.66 -23.50
CA ASN A 5 18.89 -33.58 -24.49
C ASN A 5 18.59 -32.13 -24.92
N GLY A 6 19.35 -31.15 -24.42
CA GLY A 6 19.20 -29.73 -24.76
C GLY A 6 18.11 -28.99 -23.99
N ASN A 7 17.44 -29.63 -23.03
CA ASN A 7 16.43 -28.98 -22.21
C ASN A 7 17.07 -28.09 -21.16
N LEU A 8 16.46 -26.95 -20.85
CA LEU A 8 16.91 -26.08 -19.77
C LEU A 8 16.73 -26.78 -18.43
N ILE A 9 17.82 -26.94 -17.69
CA ILE A 9 17.80 -27.49 -16.33
C ILE A 9 17.41 -26.36 -15.38
N ASP A 10 16.28 -26.55 -14.68
CA ASP A 10 15.89 -25.69 -13.57
C ASP A 10 16.74 -26.01 -12.34
N LEU A 11 17.66 -25.10 -12.02
CA LEU A 11 18.59 -25.20 -10.90
C LEU A 11 18.04 -24.54 -9.63
N GLY A 12 16.82 -24.00 -9.64
CA GLY A 12 16.25 -23.24 -8.53
C GLY A 12 16.22 -24.02 -7.20
N LYS A 13 16.13 -25.35 -7.27
CA LYS A 13 16.09 -26.21 -6.07
C LYS A 13 17.46 -26.53 -5.46
N LEU A 14 18.57 -26.28 -6.16
CA LEU A 14 19.92 -26.65 -5.68
C LEU A 14 20.41 -25.75 -4.53
N CYS A 15 19.82 -24.57 -4.36
CA CYS A 15 20.11 -23.67 -3.24
C CYS A 15 19.07 -23.75 -2.12
N GLY A 16 18.23 -24.80 -2.08
CA GLY A 16 17.17 -24.91 -1.06
C GLY A 16 16.00 -23.95 -1.26
N ILE A 17 15.89 -23.31 -2.43
CA ILE A 17 14.71 -22.50 -2.80
C ILE A 17 13.57 -23.45 -3.17
N SER A 18 13.01 -24.11 -2.15
CA SER A 18 11.63 -24.56 -2.23
C SER A 18 10.76 -23.32 -2.35
N LYS A 19 9.63 -23.40 -3.06
CA LYS A 19 8.63 -22.32 -3.13
C LYS A 19 8.13 -22.09 -1.70
N GLN A 20 8.80 -21.21 -0.97
CA GLN A 20 8.48 -20.89 0.41
C GLN A 20 7.09 -20.26 0.37
N ASN A 21 6.12 -20.93 1.00
CA ASN A 21 4.99 -20.20 1.57
C ASN A 21 5.61 -19.31 2.66
N SER A 22 6.05 -18.11 2.27
CA SER A 22 6.74 -17.17 3.13
C SER A 22 5.74 -16.59 4.12
N SER A 23 5.55 -17.28 5.25
CA SER A 23 4.99 -16.68 6.44
C SER A 23 5.94 -15.57 6.91
N GLY A 24 5.55 -14.31 6.63
CA GLY A 24 5.75 -13.23 7.60
C GLY A 24 6.38 -11.91 7.12
N VAL A 25 6.92 -11.83 5.91
CA VAL A 25 7.49 -10.56 5.40
C VAL A 25 6.93 -10.26 4.02
N ILE A 26 6.19 -9.14 3.90
CA ILE A 26 5.81 -8.56 2.63
C ILE A 26 6.78 -7.42 2.29
N THR A 27 7.27 -7.38 1.06
CA THR A 27 8.09 -6.27 0.55
C THR A 27 7.29 -5.52 -0.48
N ILE A 28 7.06 -4.23 -0.24
CA ILE A 28 6.29 -3.36 -1.13
C ILE A 28 7.27 -2.43 -1.85
N PRO A 29 7.29 -2.42 -3.19
CA PRO A 29 8.18 -1.54 -3.93
C PRO A 29 7.78 -0.08 -3.74
N ILE A 30 8.79 0.77 -3.52
CA ILE A 30 8.59 2.22 -3.49
C ILE A 30 8.53 2.70 -4.95
N LYS A 31 7.36 3.18 -5.40
CA LYS A 31 7.16 3.62 -6.79
C LYS A 31 7.99 4.85 -7.12
N ARG A 32 8.05 5.78 -6.17
CA ARG A 32 8.81 7.03 -6.24
C ARG A 32 8.91 7.65 -4.85
N ARG A 33 9.60 8.77 -4.75
CA ARG A 33 9.65 9.59 -3.54
C ARG A 33 9.14 11.00 -3.80
N VAL A 34 8.49 11.59 -2.80
CA VAL A 34 8.13 13.01 -2.75
C VAL A 34 8.78 13.59 -1.52
N TYR A 35 9.66 14.59 -1.67
CA TYR A 35 10.44 15.14 -0.56
C TYR A 35 11.14 14.05 0.29
N ASN A 36 11.73 13.07 -0.38
CA ASN A 36 12.36 11.88 0.21
C ASN A 36 11.42 10.89 0.92
N THR A 37 10.10 11.13 0.93
CA THR A 37 9.11 10.23 1.54
C THR A 37 8.63 9.16 0.53
N PRO A 38 8.58 7.87 0.92
CA PRO A 38 8.12 6.81 0.04
C PRO A 38 6.67 7.00 -0.41
N VAL A 39 6.43 6.71 -1.69
CA VAL A 39 5.09 6.59 -2.28
C VAL A 39 4.86 5.15 -2.73
N ILE A 40 3.77 4.55 -2.28
CA ILE A 40 3.37 3.17 -2.58
C ILE A 40 1.95 3.12 -3.13
N ASP A 41 1.61 2.04 -3.83
CA ASP A 41 0.23 1.77 -4.21
C ASP A 41 -0.54 1.12 -3.05
N VAL A 42 -1.73 1.65 -2.75
CA VAL A 42 -2.65 1.13 -1.74
C VAL A 42 -4.03 0.93 -2.37
N THR A 43 -4.58 -0.27 -2.21
CA THR A 43 -5.93 -0.62 -2.69
C THR A 43 -6.95 -0.47 -1.56
N PHE A 44 -7.92 0.41 -1.77
CA PHE A 44 -8.99 0.68 -0.83
C PHE A 44 -10.26 -0.07 -1.21
N ASN A 45 -10.93 -0.62 -0.19
CA ASN A 45 -12.17 -1.39 -0.30
C ASN A 45 -12.12 -2.49 -1.38
N GLY A 46 -10.92 -3.03 -1.66
CA GLY A 46 -10.67 -4.04 -2.69
C GLY A 46 -10.96 -3.61 -4.14
N LYS A 47 -11.18 -2.31 -4.40
CA LYS A 47 -11.71 -1.84 -5.69
C LYS A 47 -10.85 -0.78 -6.38
N ARG A 48 -10.27 0.15 -5.63
CA ARG A 48 -9.54 1.29 -6.21
C ARG A 48 -8.18 1.44 -5.59
N THR A 49 -7.17 1.52 -6.44
CA THR A 49 -5.78 1.73 -6.04
C THR A 49 -5.39 3.19 -6.23
N PHE A 50 -4.71 3.76 -5.25
CA PHE A 50 -4.14 5.09 -5.32
C PHE A 50 -2.69 5.07 -4.85
N GLU A 51 -1.90 6.01 -5.35
CA GLU A 51 -0.58 6.31 -4.79
C GLU A 51 -0.75 7.03 -3.45
N MET A 52 -0.18 6.46 -2.40
CA MET A 52 -0.22 7.00 -1.04
C MET A 52 1.19 7.26 -0.53
N VAL A 53 1.34 8.34 0.24
CA VAL A 53 2.57 8.66 0.96
C VAL A 53 2.60 7.85 2.26
N VAL A 54 3.75 7.25 2.59
CA VAL A 54 3.96 6.61 3.89
C VAL A 54 4.34 7.70 4.90
N ASP A 55 3.37 8.10 5.72
CA ASP A 55 3.51 9.21 6.67
C ASP A 55 3.47 8.69 8.12
N THR A 56 4.61 8.75 8.82
CA THR A 56 4.71 8.33 10.23
C THR A 56 4.10 9.34 11.20
N GLY A 57 3.80 10.57 10.76
CA GLY A 57 3.15 11.60 11.57
C GLY A 57 1.63 11.50 11.59
N ALA A 58 1.03 10.66 10.74
CA ALA A 58 -0.41 10.51 10.64
C ALA A 58 -0.92 9.32 11.47
N SER A 59 -1.79 9.60 12.44
CA SER A 59 -2.45 8.56 13.26
C SER A 59 -3.56 7.80 12.51
N VAL A 60 -4.09 8.38 11.43
CA VAL A 60 -5.18 7.82 10.63
C VAL A 60 -4.90 7.98 9.13
N VAL A 61 -5.54 7.15 8.31
CA VAL A 61 -5.48 7.30 6.85
C VAL A 61 -6.16 8.61 6.46
N THR A 62 -5.37 9.52 5.91
CA THR A 62 -5.87 10.79 5.36
C THR A 62 -5.90 10.70 3.84
N ILE A 63 -7.05 11.01 3.24
CA ILE A 63 -7.24 11.00 1.79
C ILE A 63 -7.78 12.34 1.31
N THR A 64 -7.61 12.62 0.03
CA THR A 64 -8.17 13.84 -0.58
C THR A 64 -9.69 13.73 -0.75
N PRO A 65 -10.42 14.86 -0.81
CA PRO A 65 -11.85 14.85 -1.15
C PRO A 65 -12.17 14.17 -2.48
N LYS A 66 -11.26 14.30 -3.47
CA LYS A 66 -11.40 13.62 -4.78
C LYS A 66 -11.34 12.10 -4.63
N MET A 67 -10.46 11.57 -3.79
CA MET A 67 -10.38 10.14 -3.50
C MET A 67 -11.63 9.66 -2.75
N ALA A 68 -12.09 10.41 -1.74
CA ALA A 68 -13.31 10.08 -1.01
C ALA A 68 -14.52 9.99 -1.95
N LYS A 69 -14.67 10.96 -2.88
CA LYS A 69 -15.71 10.92 -3.93
C LYS A 69 -15.56 9.72 -4.84
N ALA A 70 -14.35 9.39 -5.29
CA ALA A 70 -14.10 8.23 -6.15
C ALA A 70 -14.43 6.90 -5.44
N LEU A 71 -14.17 6.83 -4.13
CA LEU A 71 -14.48 5.68 -3.27
C LEU A 71 -15.96 5.62 -2.83
N GLY A 72 -16.74 6.68 -3.08
CA GLY A 72 -18.14 6.76 -2.67
C GLY A 72 -18.33 6.88 -1.16
N LEU A 73 -17.32 7.40 -0.44
CA LEU A 73 -17.39 7.57 1.00
C LEU A 73 -18.30 8.74 1.36
N LYS A 74 -19.08 8.57 2.42
CA LYS A 74 -19.91 9.62 3.01
C LYS A 74 -19.29 10.02 4.36
N PRO A 75 -19.30 11.31 4.71
CA PRO A 75 -18.94 11.74 6.06
C PRO A 75 -19.85 11.07 7.10
N GLU A 76 -19.24 10.49 8.12
CA GLU A 76 -19.93 9.91 9.30
C GLU A 76 -19.81 10.83 10.53
N GLY A 77 -18.97 11.86 10.45
CA GLY A 77 -18.76 12.84 11.50
C GLY A 77 -17.66 13.82 11.14
N THR A 78 -17.19 14.56 12.14
CA THR A 78 -16.08 15.52 12.03
C THR A 78 -15.10 15.25 13.15
N ALA A 79 -13.81 15.42 12.87
CA ALA A 79 -12.77 15.45 13.88
C ALA A 79 -11.91 16.69 13.72
N THR A 80 -11.52 17.25 14.85
CA THR A 80 -10.48 18.26 14.93
C THR A 80 -9.13 17.55 14.85
N MET A 81 -8.31 17.90 13.86
CA MET A 81 -6.98 17.33 13.65
C MET A 81 -5.91 18.40 13.73
N ASP A 82 -4.83 18.08 14.45
CA ASP A 82 -3.62 18.89 14.45
C ASP A 82 -2.77 18.56 13.24
N THR A 83 -2.53 19.56 12.41
CA THR A 83 -1.67 19.45 11.24
C THR A 83 -0.44 20.33 11.41
N ALA A 84 0.54 20.18 10.53
CA ALA A 84 1.70 21.08 10.49
C ALA A 84 1.30 22.55 10.27
N ASN A 85 0.11 22.80 9.71
CA ASN A 85 -0.43 24.14 9.47
C ASN A 85 -1.47 24.57 10.52
N GLY A 86 -1.46 23.92 11.69
CA GLY A 86 -2.39 24.17 12.79
C GLY A 86 -3.59 23.23 12.79
N THR A 87 -4.54 23.55 13.67
CA THR A 87 -5.70 22.72 13.95
C THR A 87 -6.83 22.99 12.96
N VAL A 88 -7.43 21.93 12.41
CA VAL A 88 -8.51 22.01 11.42
C VAL A 88 -9.56 20.92 11.64
N ASP A 89 -10.82 21.28 11.46
CA ASP A 89 -11.93 20.33 11.45
C ASP A 89 -12.04 19.66 10.09
N VAL A 90 -12.00 18.32 10.09
CA VAL A 90 -12.08 17.51 8.87
C VAL A 90 -13.21 16.47 8.96
N PRO A 91 -13.87 16.15 7.84
CA PRO A 91 -14.83 15.06 7.80
C PRO A 91 -14.16 13.72 8.08
N LEU A 92 -14.78 12.91 8.92
CA LEU A 92 -14.42 11.51 9.11
C LEU A 92 -15.29 10.61 8.24
N GLY A 93 -14.71 9.53 7.74
CA GLY A 93 -15.43 8.48 7.03
C GLY A 93 -14.79 7.13 7.28
N ARG A 94 -15.52 6.05 6.96
CA ARG A 94 -15.07 4.68 7.20
C ARG A 94 -14.66 3.98 5.91
N LEU A 95 -13.51 3.32 5.96
CA LEU A 95 -13.04 2.39 4.94
C LEU A 95 -13.27 0.97 5.43
N ALA A 96 -13.71 0.08 4.54
CA ALA A 96 -13.82 -1.35 4.83
C ALA A 96 -12.45 -2.03 4.84
N SER A 97 -11.54 -1.61 3.94
CA SER A 97 -10.17 -2.11 3.89
C SER A 97 -9.21 -1.13 3.22
N ALA A 98 -7.94 -1.24 3.60
CA ALA A 98 -6.80 -0.66 2.91
C ALA A 98 -5.71 -1.73 2.87
N ALA A 99 -5.24 -2.07 1.66
CA ALA A 99 -4.29 -3.16 1.46
C ALA A 99 -3.11 -2.67 0.61
N ALA A 100 -1.91 -3.08 0.99
CA ALA A 100 -0.69 -2.83 0.24
C ALA A 100 0.16 -4.11 0.28
N GLY A 101 0.78 -4.47 -0.85
CA GLY A 101 1.59 -5.70 -0.95
C GLY A 101 0.85 -6.98 -1.31
N GLY A 102 -0.47 -6.92 -1.54
CA GLY A 102 -1.30 -8.07 -1.92
C GLY A 102 -2.19 -8.56 -0.78
#